data_AF-A0A090KXD0-F1
#
_entry.id   AF-A0A090KXD0-F1
#
_cell.length_a   1.000
_cell.length_b   1.000
_cell.length_c   1.000
_cell.angle_alpha   90.00
_cell.angle_beta   90.00
_cell.angle_gamma   90.00
#
_symmetry.space_group_name_H-M   'P 1'
#
loop_
_entity.id
_entity.type
_entity.pdbx_description
1 polymer ?
#
loop_
_entity_poly.entity_id
_entity_poly.type
_entity_poly.pdbx_seq_one_letter_code
_entity_poly.pdbx_strand_id
1 'polypeptide(L)'
;MFAATYYILLIIYNFSILIYPNDINIKILKLTNFYIVYGGLYYFQFFLIIERIIAILYISSYEKISSKPPYLAVALLISAFFITALHNFFLNDKKLSSIVIGSEILILTIGAFFVYYYLQKRQIKRNQDNPNIFITTNLSAKYQYFENQKTYSLSKALLLVIVTFNSIRLVIGHLLHSLFPNLSLNEFESPPFFLLSLLKTSSIFFVFVYNEPIIKLQIMKLLCIKIKNTSENVKNNKTLFVKANIINSKDNKEIYFNEFQKQWK
;
A
#
# COMPACT_ATOMS: atom_id res chain seq x y z
N MET A 1 7.63 -8.63 -3.12
CA MET A 1 7.36 -9.42 -4.36
C MET A 1 5.86 -9.64 -4.53
N PHE A 2 5.18 -10.32 -3.60
CA PHE A 2 3.73 -10.60 -3.65
C PHE A 2 2.84 -9.37 -3.91
N ALA A 3 3.04 -8.27 -3.18
CA ALA A 3 2.26 -7.05 -3.36
C ALA A 3 2.44 -6.42 -4.76
N ALA A 4 3.68 -6.35 -5.27
CA ALA A 4 3.96 -5.76 -6.58
C ALA A 4 3.37 -6.60 -7.72
N THR A 5 3.50 -7.93 -7.66
CA THR A 5 2.86 -8.84 -8.63
C THR A 5 1.35 -8.75 -8.58
N TYR A 6 0.78 -8.61 -7.38
CA TYR A 6 -0.65 -8.41 -7.18
C TYR A 6 -1.15 -7.12 -7.85
N TYR A 7 -0.50 -5.98 -7.63
CA TYR A 7 -0.92 -4.72 -8.25
C TYR A 7 -0.78 -4.75 -9.78
N ILE A 8 0.27 -5.37 -10.32
CA ILE A 8 0.45 -5.53 -11.77
C ILE A 8 -0.67 -6.39 -12.36
N LEU A 9 -0.95 -7.55 -11.76
CA LEU A 9 -2.04 -8.42 -12.20
C LEU A 9 -3.39 -7.70 -12.15
N LEU A 10 -3.61 -6.91 -11.12
CA LEU A 10 -4.85 -6.18 -10.93
C LEU A 10 -5.00 -5.03 -11.93
N ILE A 11 -3.91 -4.34 -12.29
CA ILE A 11 -3.91 -3.34 -13.37
C ILE A 11 -4.22 -4.02 -14.70
N ILE A 12 -3.54 -5.13 -15.03
CA ILE A 12 -3.77 -5.89 -16.27
C ILE A 12 -5.23 -6.35 -16.35
N TYR A 13 -5.78 -6.85 -15.24
CA TYR A 13 -7.17 -7.29 -15.16
C TYR A 13 -8.17 -6.15 -15.35
N ASN A 14 -7.93 -4.98 -14.75
CA ASN A 14 -8.78 -3.82 -15.02
C ASN A 14 -8.73 -3.43 -16.50
N PHE A 15 -7.55 -3.45 -17.13
CA PHE A 15 -7.44 -3.19 -18.57
C PHE A 15 -8.15 -4.24 -19.43
N SER A 16 -8.14 -5.52 -19.05
CA SER A 16 -8.83 -6.57 -19.82
C SER A 16 -10.35 -6.45 -19.76
N ILE A 17 -10.92 -5.96 -18.65
CA ILE A 17 -12.35 -5.62 -18.55
C ILE A 17 -12.75 -4.52 -19.55
N LEU A 18 -11.84 -3.58 -19.83
CA LEU A 18 -12.07 -2.45 -20.74
C LEU A 18 -12.13 -2.90 -22.21
N ILE A 19 -11.40 -3.97 -22.56
CA ILE A 19 -11.20 -4.42 -23.95
C ILE A 19 -12.27 -5.42 -24.40
N TYR A 20 -12.91 -6.15 -23.48
CA TYR A 20 -13.92 -7.17 -23.80
C TYR A 20 -15.29 -6.84 -23.19
N PRO A 21 -16.13 -6.02 -23.84
CA PRO A 21 -17.36 -5.56 -23.21
C PRO A 21 -18.49 -6.58 -23.21
N ASN A 22 -18.51 -7.62 -24.08
CA ASN A 22 -19.84 -8.03 -24.59
C ASN A 22 -20.20 -9.47 -25.01
N ASP A 23 -19.51 -10.55 -24.61
CA ASP A 23 -19.98 -11.91 -24.99
C ASP A 23 -20.31 -12.87 -23.82
N ILE A 24 -21.62 -13.19 -23.76
CA ILE A 24 -22.35 -14.39 -23.25
C ILE A 24 -22.15 -14.84 -21.78
N ASN A 25 -21.06 -14.51 -21.09
CA ASN A 25 -20.85 -14.87 -19.66
C ASN A 25 -21.18 -13.74 -18.66
N ILE A 26 -22.19 -12.92 -18.97
CA ILE A 26 -22.49 -11.65 -18.27
C ILE A 26 -22.70 -11.85 -16.75
N LYS A 27 -23.36 -12.92 -16.30
CA LYS A 27 -23.61 -13.14 -14.86
C LYS A 27 -22.36 -13.56 -14.09
N ILE A 28 -21.59 -14.51 -14.64
CA ILE A 28 -20.34 -14.99 -14.03
C ILE A 28 -19.31 -13.85 -14.03
N LEU A 29 -19.18 -13.13 -15.15
CA LEU A 29 -18.29 -11.99 -15.26
C LEU A 29 -18.64 -10.89 -14.24
N LYS A 30 -19.93 -10.52 -14.11
CA LYS A 30 -20.38 -9.56 -13.10
C LYS A 30 -20.09 -10.01 -11.67
N LEU A 31 -20.20 -11.31 -11.39
CA LEU A 31 -19.88 -11.87 -10.08
C LEU A 31 -18.37 -11.84 -9.80
N THR A 32 -17.55 -12.25 -10.77
CA THR A 32 -16.09 -12.21 -10.68
C THR A 32 -15.57 -10.78 -10.53
N ASN A 33 -16.11 -9.83 -11.30
CA ASN A 33 -15.79 -8.42 -11.19
C ASN A 33 -16.13 -7.89 -9.78
N PHE A 34 -17.30 -8.25 -9.23
CA PHE A 34 -17.68 -7.88 -7.87
C PHE A 34 -16.64 -8.37 -6.84
N TYR A 35 -16.25 -9.63 -6.88
CA TYR A 35 -15.26 -10.17 -5.94
C TYR A 35 -13.87 -9.57 -6.10
N ILE A 36 -13.40 -9.34 -7.33
CA ILE A 36 -12.08 -8.76 -7.55
C ILE A 36 -12.05 -7.29 -7.13
N VAL A 37 -13.14 -6.55 -7.39
CA VAL A 37 -13.26 -5.16 -6.94
C VAL A 37 -13.34 -5.12 -5.41
N TYR A 38 -14.31 -5.77 -4.77
CA TYR A 38 -14.47 -5.62 -3.32
C TYR A 38 -13.46 -6.40 -2.49
N GLY A 39 -13.22 -7.67 -2.84
CA GLY A 39 -12.23 -8.49 -2.15
C GLY A 39 -10.82 -8.02 -2.44
N GLY A 40 -10.51 -7.75 -3.71
CA GLY A 40 -9.18 -7.30 -4.11
C GLY A 40 -8.93 -5.81 -3.87
N LEU A 41 -9.57 -4.95 -4.67
CA LEU A 41 -9.29 -3.51 -4.70
C LEU A 41 -9.62 -2.79 -3.40
N TYR A 42 -10.50 -3.33 -2.57
CA TYR A 42 -11.04 -2.63 -1.41
C TYR A 42 -10.51 -3.27 -0.13
N TYR A 43 -10.94 -4.49 0.21
CA TYR A 43 -10.52 -5.15 1.45
C TYR A 43 -9.04 -5.54 1.45
N PHE A 44 -8.54 -6.20 0.40
CA PHE A 44 -7.15 -6.65 0.41
C PHE A 44 -6.16 -5.47 0.39
N GLN A 45 -6.44 -4.40 -0.37
CA GLN A 45 -5.63 -3.17 -0.30
C GLN A 45 -5.60 -2.57 1.11
N PHE A 46 -6.76 -2.55 1.78
CA PHE A 46 -6.85 -2.08 3.16
C PHE A 46 -6.06 -2.98 4.12
N PHE A 47 -6.17 -4.30 3.98
CA PHE A 47 -5.43 -5.25 4.80
C PHE A 47 -3.92 -5.19 4.61
N LEU A 48 -3.43 -4.94 3.39
CA LEU A 48 -2.01 -4.68 3.17
C LEU A 48 -1.51 -3.46 3.95
N ILE A 49 -2.36 -2.45 4.17
CA ILE A 49 -2.01 -1.29 5.00
C ILE A 49 -2.05 -1.65 6.48
N ILE A 50 -3.07 -2.37 6.94
CA ILE A 50 -3.12 -2.86 8.33
C ILE A 50 -1.89 -3.70 8.64
N GLU A 51 -1.51 -4.61 7.74
CA GLU A 51 -0.30 -5.43 7.86
C GLU A 51 0.93 -4.56 8.12
N ARG A 52 1.06 -3.44 7.40
CA ARG A 52 2.15 -2.48 7.60
C ARG A 52 2.09 -1.73 8.92
N ILE A 53 0.89 -1.36 9.39
CA ILE A 53 0.71 -0.76 10.73
C ILE A 53 1.08 -1.77 11.82
N ILE A 54 0.73 -3.05 11.65
CA ILE A 54 1.13 -4.14 12.56
C ILE A 54 2.63 -4.36 12.52
N ALA A 55 3.25 -4.31 11.33
CA ALA A 55 4.70 -4.42 11.17
C ALA A 55 5.45 -3.33 11.94
N ILE A 56 4.92 -2.11 11.93
CA ILE A 56 5.42 -0.98 12.70
C ILE A 56 5.33 -1.24 14.22
N LEU A 57 4.24 -1.86 14.68
CA LEU A 57 4.00 -2.15 16.10
C LEU A 57 4.89 -3.29 16.62
N TYR A 58 5.12 -4.32 15.79
CA TYR A 58 5.69 -5.59 16.22
C TYR A 58 6.92 -6.00 15.40
N ILE A 59 7.84 -5.07 15.14
CA ILE A 59 9.03 -5.29 14.28
C ILE A 59 9.74 -6.63 14.57
N SER A 60 10.02 -6.93 15.85
CA SER A 60 10.76 -8.13 16.27
C SER A 60 10.02 -9.44 16.03
N SER A 61 8.68 -9.41 16.03
CA SER A 61 7.83 -10.59 15.87
C SER A 61 7.29 -10.72 14.45
N TYR A 62 7.17 -9.59 13.73
CA TYR A 62 6.67 -9.52 12.37
C TYR A 62 7.60 -10.24 11.40
N GLU A 63 8.92 -10.12 11.54
CA GLU A 63 9.87 -10.84 10.69
C GLU A 63 9.71 -12.37 10.77
N LYS A 64 9.33 -12.90 11.94
CA LYS A 64 9.08 -14.33 12.13
C LYS A 64 7.79 -14.76 11.42
N ILE A 65 6.73 -13.95 11.54
CA ILE A 65 5.39 -14.24 11.01
C ILE A 65 5.29 -13.99 9.49
N SER A 66 6.04 -13.01 8.97
CA SER A 66 6.10 -12.64 7.55
C SER A 66 7.24 -13.36 6.81
N SER A 67 7.82 -14.41 7.39
CA SER A 67 8.89 -15.21 6.78
C SER A 67 8.41 -15.93 5.51
N LYS A 68 9.33 -16.51 4.72
CA LYS A 68 8.96 -17.24 3.50
C LYS A 68 8.44 -18.63 3.86
N PRO A 69 7.23 -19.04 3.44
CA PRO A 69 6.28 -18.31 2.58
C PRO A 69 5.39 -17.31 3.36
N PRO A 70 4.88 -16.24 2.71
CA PRO A 70 4.22 -15.12 3.39
C PRO A 70 2.81 -15.47 3.89
N TYR A 71 2.71 -16.25 4.96
CA TYR A 71 1.46 -16.78 5.49
C TYR A 71 0.46 -15.70 5.88
N LEU A 72 0.93 -14.58 6.47
CA LEU A 72 0.09 -13.46 6.87
C LEU A 72 -0.61 -12.83 5.65
N ALA A 73 0.13 -12.55 4.58
CA ALA A 73 -0.44 -11.96 3.37
C ALA A 73 -1.46 -12.89 2.68
N VAL A 74 -1.23 -14.21 2.71
CA VAL A 74 -2.18 -15.19 2.17
C VAL A 74 -3.45 -15.24 3.04
N ALA A 75 -3.31 -15.24 4.36
CA ALA A 75 -4.44 -15.20 5.27
C ALA A 75 -5.30 -13.93 5.09
N LEU A 76 -4.65 -12.78 4.91
CA LEU A 76 -5.31 -11.50 4.61
C LEU A 76 -5.99 -11.50 3.24
N LEU A 77 -5.41 -12.17 2.24
CA LEU A 77 -6.07 -12.33 0.94
C LEU A 77 -7.35 -13.16 1.09
N ILE A 78 -7.27 -14.31 1.75
CA ILE A 78 -8.42 -15.20 1.95
C ILE A 78 -9.53 -14.47 2.75
N SER A 79 -9.17 -13.77 3.83
CA SER A 79 -10.15 -13.03 4.63
C SER A 79 -10.83 -11.92 3.83
N ALA A 80 -10.12 -11.22 2.94
CA ALA A 80 -10.69 -10.16 2.11
C ALA A 80 -11.79 -10.69 1.17
N PHE A 81 -11.55 -11.81 0.50
CA PHE A 81 -12.55 -12.44 -0.34
C PHE A 81 -13.70 -13.06 0.48
N PHE A 82 -13.39 -13.64 1.64
CA PHE A 82 -14.40 -14.19 2.54
C PHE A 82 -15.38 -13.12 3.05
N ILE A 83 -14.88 -11.97 3.52
CA ILE A 83 -15.73 -10.85 3.97
C ILE A 83 -16.61 -10.32 2.83
N THR A 84 -16.08 -10.27 1.61
CA THR A 84 -16.84 -9.89 0.42
C THR A 84 -17.97 -10.88 0.12
N ALA A 85 -17.70 -12.18 0.28
CA ALA A 85 -18.71 -13.23 0.11
C ALA A 85 -19.82 -13.13 1.16
N LEU A 86 -19.47 -12.85 2.42
CA LEU A 86 -20.43 -12.62 3.48
C LEU A 86 -21.35 -11.42 3.18
N HIS A 87 -20.80 -10.31 2.71
CA HIS A 87 -21.61 -9.15 2.31
C HIS A 87 -22.60 -9.51 1.20
N ASN A 88 -22.14 -10.20 0.15
CA ASN A 88 -23.00 -10.64 -0.94
C ASN A 88 -24.07 -11.65 -0.48
N PHE A 89 -23.75 -12.52 0.48
CA PHE A 89 -24.69 -13.50 1.04
C PHE A 89 -25.76 -12.84 1.91
N PHE A 90 -25.38 -11.93 2.83
CA PHE A 90 -26.32 -11.34 3.79
C PHE A 90 -27.18 -10.23 3.21
N LEU A 91 -26.63 -9.37 2.35
CA LEU A 91 -27.38 -8.24 1.81
C LEU A 91 -28.25 -8.63 0.62
N ASN A 92 -27.86 -9.69 -0.10
CA ASN A 92 -28.55 -10.23 -1.30
C ASN A 92 -28.90 -9.19 -2.38
N ASP A 93 -28.35 -7.98 -2.26
CA ASP A 93 -28.42 -6.88 -3.20
C ASP A 93 -27.00 -6.33 -3.37
N LYS A 94 -26.51 -6.41 -4.61
CA LYS A 94 -25.16 -5.98 -4.97
C LYS A 94 -24.99 -4.47 -4.83
N LYS A 95 -26.03 -3.69 -5.11
CA LYS A 95 -26.01 -2.23 -5.00
C LYS A 95 -25.95 -1.81 -3.53
N LEU A 96 -26.75 -2.43 -2.67
CA LEU A 96 -26.66 -2.18 -1.23
C LEU A 96 -25.30 -2.61 -0.68
N SER A 97 -24.80 -3.78 -1.10
CA SER A 97 -23.47 -4.27 -0.74
C SER A 97 -22.36 -3.30 -1.12
N SER A 98 -22.45 -2.68 -2.30
CA SER A 98 -21.44 -1.75 -2.80
C SER A 98 -21.29 -0.50 -1.91
N ILE A 99 -22.43 0.05 -1.48
CA ILE A 99 -22.54 1.23 -0.62
C ILE A 99 -22.04 0.89 0.79
N VAL A 100 -22.48 -0.24 1.35
CA VAL A 100 -22.07 -0.69 2.69
C VAL A 100 -20.56 -0.93 2.73
N ILE A 101 -20.00 -1.73 1.82
CA ILE A 101 -18.56 -1.99 1.78
C ILE A 101 -17.76 -0.70 1.57
N GLY A 102 -18.25 0.21 0.72
CA GLY A 102 -17.58 1.49 0.46
C GLY A 102 -17.50 2.39 1.70
N SER A 103 -18.61 2.51 2.42
CA SER A 103 -18.67 3.31 3.66
C SER A 103 -17.87 2.65 4.80
N GLU A 104 -17.97 1.33 4.97
CA GLU A 104 -17.20 0.57 5.97
C GLU A 104 -15.69 0.80 5.78
N ILE A 105 -15.20 0.65 4.55
CA ILE A 105 -13.77 0.82 4.27
C ILE A 105 -13.32 2.26 4.50
N LEU A 106 -14.16 3.26 4.19
CA LEU A 106 -13.81 4.64 4.50
C LEU A 106 -13.68 4.84 6.02
N ILE A 107 -14.64 4.35 6.81
CA ILE A 107 -14.61 4.45 8.28
C ILE A 107 -13.36 3.74 8.83
N LEU A 108 -13.10 2.52 8.37
CA LEU A 108 -11.95 1.72 8.79
C LEU A 108 -10.62 2.38 8.41
N THR A 109 -10.52 2.98 7.22
CA THR A 109 -9.30 3.68 6.76
C THR A 109 -9.05 4.97 7.53
N ILE A 110 -10.10 5.73 7.86
CA ILE A 110 -10.00 6.90 8.75
C ILE A 110 -9.56 6.45 10.15
N GLY A 111 -10.16 5.40 10.70
CA GLY A 111 -9.73 4.82 11.99
C GLY A 111 -8.27 4.39 11.98
N ALA A 112 -7.83 3.69 10.92
CA ALA A 112 -6.44 3.30 10.73
C ALA A 112 -5.51 4.52 10.63
N PHE A 113 -5.95 5.61 10.00
CA PHE A 113 -5.19 6.86 9.92
C PHE A 113 -4.99 7.49 11.31
N PHE A 114 -6.02 7.51 12.16
CA PHE A 114 -5.89 8.00 13.54
C PHE A 114 -4.98 7.12 14.40
N VAL A 115 -5.12 5.79 14.30
CA VAL A 115 -4.22 4.85 14.98
C VAL A 115 -2.78 5.08 14.53
N TYR A 116 -2.55 5.19 13.23
CA TYR A 116 -1.23 5.48 12.66
C TYR A 116 -0.65 6.81 13.20
N TYR A 117 -1.45 7.88 13.20
CA TYR A 117 -1.02 9.18 13.71
C TYR A 117 -0.64 9.14 15.19
N TYR A 118 -1.45 8.45 16.01
CA TYR A 118 -1.16 8.25 17.43
C TYR A 118 0.15 7.50 17.64
N LEU A 119 0.39 6.42 16.90
CA LEU A 119 1.63 5.64 16.98
C LEU A 119 2.84 6.45 16.58
N GLN A 120 2.74 7.22 15.48
CA GLN A 120 3.81 8.10 15.03
C GLN A 120 4.15 9.15 16.10
N LYS A 121 3.14 9.82 16.68
CA LYS A 121 3.34 10.82 17.75
C LYS A 121 3.99 10.19 18.97
N ARG A 122 3.55 8.99 19.39
CA ARG A 122 4.13 8.27 20.53
C ARG A 122 5.60 7.92 20.29
N GLN A 123 5.96 7.48 19.09
CA GLN A 123 7.37 7.18 18.77
C GLN A 123 8.24 8.42 18.73
N ILE A 124 7.78 9.52 18.11
CA ILE A 124 8.53 10.79 18.09
C ILE A 124 8.79 11.26 19.52
N LYS A 125 7.77 11.24 20.38
CA LYS A 125 7.89 11.63 21.78
C LYS A 125 8.89 10.75 22.53
N ARG A 126 8.84 9.42 22.36
CA ARG A 126 9.79 8.49 23.00
C ARG A 126 11.25 8.79 22.64
N ASN A 127 11.52 9.23 21.41
CA ASN A 127 12.86 9.57 20.96
C ASN A 127 13.32 10.95 21.47
N GLN A 128 12.40 11.91 21.58
CA GLN A 128 12.67 13.23 22.16
C GLN A 128 12.94 13.15 23.67
N ASP A 129 12.19 12.29 24.38
CA ASP A 129 12.33 12.13 25.83
C ASP A 129 13.61 11.34 26.22
N ASN A 130 14.21 10.58 25.28
CA ASN A 130 15.39 9.75 25.55
C ASN A 130 16.48 9.83 24.44
N PRO A 131 17.06 11.01 24.20
CA PRO A 131 18.04 11.19 23.12
C PRO A 131 19.31 10.36 23.34
N ASN A 132 19.73 10.19 24.60
CA ASN A 132 20.94 9.46 24.97
C ASN A 132 20.85 7.95 24.67
N ILE A 133 19.64 7.36 24.71
CA ILE A 133 19.44 5.95 24.36
C ILE A 133 19.70 5.72 22.87
N PHE A 134 19.31 6.67 22.01
CA PHE A 134 19.56 6.55 20.57
C PHE A 134 21.05 6.62 20.24
N ILE A 135 21.80 7.49 20.92
CA ILE A 135 23.25 7.67 20.70
C ILE A 135 24.04 6.42 21.12
N THR A 136 23.67 5.81 22.25
CA THR A 136 24.36 4.63 22.84
C THR A 136 23.91 3.28 22.28
N THR A 137 22.84 3.24 21.48
CA THR A 137 22.37 1.97 20.91
C THR A 137 23.29 1.38 19.84
N ASN A 138 23.35 0.05 19.80
CA ASN A 138 24.07 -0.72 18.80
C ASN A 138 23.64 -0.35 17.37
N LEU A 139 24.56 -0.50 16.40
CA LEU A 139 24.35 -0.27 14.96
C LEU A 139 23.05 -0.89 14.41
N SER A 140 22.69 -2.09 14.89
CA SER A 140 21.44 -2.77 14.51
C SER A 140 20.20 -1.96 14.86
N ALA A 141 20.15 -1.36 16.06
CA ALA A 141 19.00 -0.56 16.49
C ALA A 141 18.89 0.77 15.72
N LYS A 142 20.04 1.39 15.39
CA LYS A 142 20.08 2.59 14.52
C LYS A 142 19.59 2.28 13.11
N TYR A 143 19.96 1.13 12.55
CA TYR A 143 19.47 0.66 11.25
C TYR A 143 17.96 0.38 11.28
N GLN A 144 17.47 -0.34 12.30
CA GLN A 144 16.04 -0.60 12.48
C GLN A 144 15.23 0.69 12.60
N TYR A 145 15.74 1.69 13.32
CA TYR A 145 15.08 3.00 13.40
C TYR A 145 14.90 3.66 12.04
N PHE A 146 15.91 3.62 11.18
CA PHE A 146 15.84 4.20 9.84
C PHE A 146 14.85 3.45 8.93
N GLU A 147 14.87 2.11 8.96
CA GLU A 147 13.89 1.27 8.24
C GLU A 147 12.46 1.50 8.73
N ASN A 148 12.27 1.71 10.04
CA ASN A 148 10.97 2.07 10.60
C ASN A 148 10.51 3.43 10.05
N GLN A 149 11.35 4.46 10.07
CA GLN A 149 10.99 5.78 9.54
C GLN A 149 10.58 5.74 8.06
N LYS A 150 11.27 4.94 7.23
CA LYS A 150 10.83 4.68 5.85
C LYS A 150 9.46 4.01 5.81
N THR A 151 9.25 2.99 6.62
CA THR A 151 7.98 2.25 6.70
C THR A 151 6.83 3.15 7.16
N TYR A 152 7.09 4.09 8.07
CA TYR A 152 6.14 5.15 8.47
C TYR A 152 5.79 6.05 7.28
N SER A 153 6.79 6.64 6.62
CA SER A 153 6.58 7.51 5.45
C SER A 153 5.75 6.82 4.36
N LEU A 154 6.09 5.56 4.06
CA LEU A 154 5.35 4.73 3.11
C LEU A 154 3.90 4.50 3.54
N SER A 155 3.69 4.08 4.80
CA SER A 155 2.35 3.78 5.33
C SER A 155 1.46 5.02 5.35
N LYS A 156 2.03 6.19 5.69
CA LYS A 156 1.33 7.48 5.62
C LYS A 156 0.89 7.81 4.21
N ALA A 157 1.78 7.67 3.23
CA ALA A 157 1.47 7.95 1.83
C ALA A 157 0.36 7.01 1.31
N LEU A 158 0.44 5.72 1.64
CA LEU A 158 -0.57 4.72 1.26
C LEU A 158 -1.94 5.02 1.90
N LEU A 159 -1.97 5.30 3.20
CA LEU A 159 -3.21 5.66 3.89
C LEU A 159 -3.86 6.91 3.29
N LEU A 160 -3.05 7.93 2.99
CA LEU A 160 -3.55 9.17 2.39
C LEU A 160 -4.17 8.92 1.01
N VAL A 161 -3.52 8.11 0.16
CA VAL A 161 -4.08 7.70 -1.14
C VAL A 161 -5.40 6.97 -0.95
N ILE A 162 -5.50 6.02 -0.03
CA ILE A 162 -6.76 5.27 0.15
C ILE A 162 -7.89 6.19 0.65
N VAL A 163 -7.62 7.04 1.65
CA VAL A 163 -8.62 7.97 2.20
C VAL A 163 -9.10 8.96 1.14
N THR A 164 -8.19 9.55 0.35
CA THR A 164 -8.59 10.51 -0.69
C THR A 164 -9.45 9.86 -1.77
N PHE A 165 -9.03 8.74 -2.33
CA PHE A 165 -9.80 8.06 -3.38
C PHE A 165 -11.13 7.51 -2.88
N ASN A 166 -11.21 6.97 -1.66
CA ASN A 166 -12.49 6.52 -1.10
C ASN A 166 -13.43 7.69 -0.78
N SER A 167 -12.89 8.83 -0.35
CA SER A 167 -13.70 10.04 -0.12
C SER A 167 -14.25 10.58 -1.44
N ILE A 168 -13.41 10.71 -2.46
CA ILE A 168 -13.82 11.13 -3.81
C ILE A 168 -14.90 10.20 -4.36
N ARG A 169 -14.77 8.88 -4.15
CA ARG A 169 -15.78 7.90 -4.55
C ARG A 169 -17.15 8.22 -3.98
N LEU A 170 -17.24 8.46 -2.67
CA LEU A 170 -18.53 8.74 -2.03
C LEU A 170 -19.13 10.05 -2.53
N VAL A 171 -18.30 11.08 -2.72
CA VAL A 171 -18.76 12.36 -3.28
C VAL A 171 -19.30 12.17 -4.69
N ILE A 172 -18.56 11.47 -5.56
CA ILE A 172 -19.01 11.16 -6.92
C ILE A 172 -20.29 10.33 -6.91
N GLY A 173 -20.37 9.30 -6.05
CA GLY A 173 -21.56 8.46 -5.93
C GLY A 173 -22.80 9.24 -5.49
N HIS A 174 -22.64 10.14 -4.52
CA HIS A 174 -23.71 11.02 -4.08
C HIS A 174 -24.15 12.00 -5.18
N LEU A 175 -23.19 12.64 -5.86
CA LEU A 175 -23.46 13.55 -6.98
C LEU A 175 -24.20 12.85 -8.11
N LEU A 176 -23.74 11.66 -8.54
CA LEU A 176 -24.38 10.88 -9.59
C LEU A 176 -25.80 10.46 -9.19
N HIS A 177 -26.01 10.06 -7.93
CA HIS A 177 -27.34 9.73 -7.45
C HIS A 177 -28.29 10.94 -7.46
N SER A 178 -27.80 12.13 -7.07
CA SER A 178 -28.59 13.37 -7.08
C SER A 178 -28.94 13.85 -8.48
N LEU A 179 -28.00 13.75 -9.42
CA LEU A 179 -28.19 14.23 -10.80
C LEU A 179 -28.99 13.24 -11.64
N PHE A 180 -28.90 11.94 -11.33
CA PHE A 180 -29.50 10.87 -12.10
C PHE A 180 -30.20 9.84 -11.19
N PRO A 181 -31.28 10.22 -10.49
CA PRO A 181 -31.96 9.34 -9.53
C PRO A 181 -32.52 8.05 -10.16
N ASN A 182 -32.86 8.10 -11.45
CA ASN A 182 -33.43 6.97 -12.19
C ASN A 182 -32.37 6.06 -12.84
N LEU A 183 -31.10 6.45 -12.85
CA LEU A 183 -30.03 5.59 -13.34
C LEU A 183 -29.71 4.56 -12.23
N SER A 184 -30.19 3.33 -12.43
CA SER A 184 -29.81 2.16 -11.64
C SER A 184 -28.38 1.72 -11.98
N LEU A 185 -27.42 2.66 -11.96
CA LEU A 185 -26.03 2.34 -12.18
C LEU A 185 -25.52 1.58 -10.96
N ASN A 186 -25.22 0.32 -11.16
CA ASN A 186 -24.35 -0.41 -10.26
C ASN A 186 -22.98 0.27 -10.28
N GLU A 187 -22.40 0.59 -9.12
CA GLU A 187 -21.13 1.31 -9.03
C GLU A 187 -20.01 0.62 -9.83
N PHE A 188 -20.03 -0.71 -9.97
CA PHE A 188 -19.06 -1.50 -10.74
C PHE A 188 -19.24 -1.42 -12.26
N GLU A 189 -20.41 -0.99 -12.74
CA GLU A 189 -20.74 -0.88 -14.17
C GLU A 189 -20.57 0.56 -14.66
N SER A 190 -20.43 1.51 -13.74
CA SER A 190 -20.29 2.92 -14.05
C SER A 190 -18.82 3.29 -14.35
N PRO A 191 -18.53 3.87 -15.53
CA PRO A 191 -17.18 4.31 -15.92
C PRO A 191 -16.43 5.18 -14.89
N PRO A 192 -17.06 6.13 -14.16
CA PRO A 192 -16.32 7.00 -13.22
C PRO A 192 -15.72 6.22 -12.04
N PHE A 193 -16.44 5.24 -11.49
CA PHE A 193 -15.93 4.42 -10.39
C PHE A 193 -14.82 3.48 -10.83
N PHE A 194 -14.94 2.93 -12.04
CA PHE A 194 -13.89 2.12 -12.64
C PHE A 194 -12.60 2.94 -12.86
N LEU A 195 -12.70 4.14 -13.45
CA LEU A 195 -11.57 5.05 -13.64
C LEU A 195 -10.93 5.45 -12.30
N LEU A 196 -11.75 5.74 -11.30
CA LEU A 196 -11.29 6.06 -9.96
C LEU A 196 -10.51 4.90 -9.33
N SER A 197 -10.95 3.66 -9.56
CA SER A 197 -10.27 2.46 -9.08
C SER A 197 -8.90 2.27 -9.74
N LEU A 198 -8.81 2.51 -11.05
CA LEU A 198 -7.55 2.48 -11.83
C LEU A 198 -6.57 3.53 -11.32
N LEU A 199 -7.04 4.77 -11.13
CA LEU A 199 -6.22 5.86 -10.60
C LEU A 199 -5.72 5.51 -9.20
N LYS A 200 -6.60 5.02 -8.31
CA LYS A 200 -6.22 4.57 -6.96
C LYS A 200 -5.12 3.50 -7.00
N THR A 201 -5.30 2.45 -7.80
CA THR A 201 -4.27 1.39 -7.94
C THR A 201 -2.95 1.90 -8.49
N SER A 202 -3.01 2.80 -9.47
CA SER A 202 -1.82 3.38 -10.09
C SER A 202 -1.08 4.27 -9.10
N SER A 203 -1.79 5.06 -8.30
CA SER A 203 -1.21 5.87 -7.22
C SER A 203 -0.55 4.99 -6.15
N ILE A 204 -1.21 3.92 -5.71
CA ILE A 204 -0.63 2.97 -4.75
C ILE A 204 0.64 2.33 -5.33
N PHE A 205 0.58 1.87 -6.57
CA PHE A 205 1.74 1.30 -7.26
C PHE A 205 2.88 2.32 -7.35
N PHE A 206 2.61 3.55 -7.76
CA PHE A 206 3.61 4.62 -7.83
C PHE A 206 4.26 4.89 -6.48
N VAL A 207 3.47 4.95 -5.40
CA VAL A 207 3.98 5.11 -4.02
C VAL A 207 4.91 3.97 -3.64
N PHE A 208 4.60 2.72 -4.00
CA PHE A 208 5.50 1.59 -3.78
C PHE A 208 6.78 1.71 -4.60
N VAL A 209 6.70 2.02 -5.91
CA VAL A 209 7.88 2.13 -6.78
C VAL A 209 8.83 3.25 -6.35
N TYR A 210 8.27 4.38 -5.93
CA TYR A 210 9.06 5.54 -5.52
C TYR A 210 9.81 5.30 -4.21
N ASN A 211 9.16 4.67 -3.23
CA ASN A 211 9.71 4.50 -1.88
C ASN A 211 10.52 3.20 -1.69
N GLU A 212 10.29 2.17 -2.51
CA GLU A 212 10.97 0.86 -2.37
C GLU A 212 11.93 0.60 -3.55
N PRO A 213 13.26 0.77 -3.36
CA PRO A 213 14.23 0.62 -4.44
C PRO A 213 14.31 -0.82 -4.98
N ILE A 214 14.01 -1.82 -4.13
CA ILE A 214 13.94 -3.22 -4.54
C ILE A 214 12.80 -3.42 -5.54
N ILE A 215 11.63 -2.82 -5.30
CA ILE A 215 10.48 -2.90 -6.20
C ILE A 215 10.80 -2.20 -7.53
N LYS A 216 11.41 -1.01 -7.48
CA LYS A 216 11.88 -0.30 -8.68
C LYS A 216 12.83 -1.16 -9.53
N LEU A 217 13.84 -1.77 -8.91
CA LEU A 217 14.79 -2.66 -9.60
C LEU A 217 14.09 -3.88 -10.22
N GLN A 218 13.12 -4.46 -9.52
CA GLN A 218 12.34 -5.60 -10.03
C GLN A 218 11.48 -5.22 -11.24
N ILE A 219 10.83 -4.06 -11.23
CA ILE A 219 10.05 -3.57 -12.37
C ILE A 219 10.94 -3.27 -13.56
N MET A 220 12.10 -2.65 -13.34
CA MET A 220 13.07 -2.41 -14.42
C MET A 220 13.54 -3.72 -15.07
N LYS A 221 13.75 -4.77 -14.26
CA LYS A 221 14.06 -6.12 -14.77
C LYS A 221 12.89 -6.72 -15.55
N LEU A 222 11.67 -6.62 -15.05
CA LEU A 222 10.46 -7.14 -15.71
C LEU A 222 10.19 -6.44 -17.05
N LEU A 223 10.44 -5.13 -17.14
CA LEU A 223 10.26 -4.35 -18.37
C LEU A 223 11.45 -4.48 -19.33
N CYS A 224 12.44 -5.33 -19.03
CA CYS A 224 13.66 -5.49 -19.82
C CYS A 224 14.38 -4.17 -20.12
N ILE A 225 14.22 -3.16 -19.25
CA ILE A 225 14.88 -1.86 -19.41
C ILE A 225 16.34 -2.08 -19.06
N LYS A 226 17.18 -2.29 -20.08
CA LYS A 226 18.63 -2.36 -19.94
C LYS A 226 19.12 -1.01 -19.41
N ILE A 227 19.55 -1.00 -18.14
CA ILE A 227 20.40 0.07 -17.64
C ILE A 227 21.72 -0.05 -18.40
N LYS A 228 21.94 0.84 -19.37
CA LYS A 228 23.24 1.01 -19.99
C LYS A 228 24.19 1.48 -18.87
N ASN A 229 25.13 0.61 -18.50
CA ASN A 229 26.24 0.82 -17.56
C ASN A 229 25.89 0.96 -16.07
N THR A 230 25.72 -0.17 -15.37
CA THR A 230 26.14 -0.32 -13.95
C THR A 230 26.38 -1.81 -13.62
N SER A 231 27.07 -2.57 -14.48
CA SER A 231 27.47 -3.95 -14.14
C SER A 231 28.85 -4.05 -13.46
N GLU A 232 29.69 -3.01 -13.56
CA GLU A 232 30.99 -2.99 -12.86
C GLU A 232 30.93 -2.43 -11.43
N ASN A 233 29.93 -1.62 -11.10
CA ASN A 233 29.80 -1.06 -9.75
C ASN A 233 29.07 -1.96 -8.75
N VAL A 234 28.41 -3.05 -9.14
CA VAL A 234 27.62 -3.86 -8.19
C VAL A 234 28.50 -4.69 -7.23
N LYS A 235 29.73 -5.05 -7.62
CA LYS A 235 30.69 -5.69 -6.70
C LYS A 235 31.37 -4.70 -5.75
N ASN A 236 31.57 -3.45 -6.17
CA ASN A 236 32.14 -2.39 -5.31
C ASN A 236 31.08 -1.63 -4.50
N ASN A 237 29.79 -1.76 -4.80
CA ASN A 237 28.72 -0.97 -4.17
C ASN A 237 28.28 -1.42 -2.78
N LYS A 238 28.83 -2.49 -2.20
CA LYS A 238 28.61 -2.77 -0.76
C LYS A 238 29.01 -1.57 0.12
N THR A 239 29.93 -0.73 -0.34
CA THR A 239 30.35 0.50 0.35
C THR A 239 29.57 1.76 -0.07
N LEU A 240 28.88 1.76 -1.22
CA LEU A 240 28.10 2.90 -1.73
C LEU A 240 26.62 2.91 -1.30
N PHE A 241 26.10 1.80 -0.75
CA PHE A 241 24.77 1.78 -0.09
C PHE A 241 24.67 2.75 1.11
N VAL A 242 25.80 3.27 1.60
CA VAL A 242 25.85 4.27 2.67
C VAL A 242 25.74 5.71 2.15
N LYS A 243 26.04 5.99 0.87
CA LYS A 243 26.19 7.38 0.36
C LYS A 243 25.06 7.90 -0.54
N ALA A 244 24.13 7.08 -1.00
CA ALA A 244 23.18 7.49 -2.05
C ALA A 244 21.76 7.90 -1.59
N ASN A 245 21.43 7.86 -0.30
CA ASN A 245 20.14 8.39 0.18
C ASN A 245 20.24 9.89 0.44
N ILE A 246 20.14 10.66 -0.64
CA ILE A 246 20.08 12.12 -0.57
C ILE A 246 18.68 12.52 -0.09
N ILE A 247 18.51 12.53 1.24
CA ILE A 247 17.51 13.36 1.91
C ILE A 247 18.08 14.79 1.93
N ASN A 248 17.28 15.75 1.46
CA ASN A 248 17.56 17.18 1.58
C ASN A 248 17.49 17.60 3.05
N SER A 249 18.62 17.57 3.74
CA SER A 249 18.98 18.51 4.82
C SER A 249 20.50 18.51 4.86
N LYS A 250 21.11 19.59 4.36
CA LYS A 250 22.58 19.69 4.23
C LYS A 250 23.29 19.66 5.58
N ASP A 251 22.59 20.00 6.67
CA ASP A 251 23.23 20.19 7.97
C ASP A 251 23.31 18.91 8.84
N ASN A 252 22.48 17.89 8.57
CA ASN A 252 22.45 16.67 9.39
C ASN A 252 23.33 15.52 8.85
N LYS A 253 23.82 15.60 7.60
CA LYS A 253 24.64 14.53 6.99
C LYS A 253 26.10 14.58 7.41
N GLU A 254 26.65 15.76 7.61
CA GLU A 254 28.03 15.91 8.07
C GLU A 254 28.18 15.44 9.52
N ILE A 255 27.17 15.67 10.36
CA ILE A 255 27.12 15.15 11.73
C ILE A 255 27.03 13.61 11.70
N TYR A 256 26.14 13.05 10.87
CA TYR A 256 25.97 11.59 10.73
C TYR A 256 27.26 10.88 10.30
N PHE A 257 27.94 11.34 9.25
CA PHE A 257 29.17 10.67 8.79
C PHE A 257 30.36 10.89 9.72
N ASN A 258 30.50 12.08 10.33
CA ASN A 258 31.60 12.36 11.26
C ASN A 258 31.48 11.59 12.58
N GLU A 259 30.26 11.31 13.06
CA GLU A 259 30.07 10.45 14.24
C GLU A 259 30.35 8.97 13.92
N PHE A 260 29.97 8.48 12.73
CA PHE A 260 30.29 7.12 12.28
C PHE A 260 31.80 6.88 12.15
N GLN A 261 32.55 7.88 11.69
CA GLN A 261 34.02 7.77 11.53
C GLN A 261 34.76 7.77 12.88
N LYS A 262 34.18 8.37 13.92
CA LYS A 262 34.73 8.38 15.28
C LYS A 262 34.54 7.06 16.02
N GLN A 263 33.56 6.23 15.65
CA GLN A 263 33.32 4.91 16.26
C GLN A 263 34.12 3.76 15.61
N TRP A 264 34.91 4.06 14.58
CA TRP A 264 35.79 3.12 13.87
C TRP A 264 37.28 3.28 14.22
N LYS A 265 37.62 4.24 15.09
CA LYS A 265 38.94 4.36 15.72
C LYS A 265 38.84 3.87 17.15
#